data_AF-A0A1G7HET4-F1
#
_entry.id   AF-A0A1G7HET4-F1
#
_cell.length_a   1.000
_cell.length_b   1.000
_cell.length_c   1.000
_cell.angle_alpha   90.00
_cell.angle_beta   90.00
_cell.angle_gamma   90.00
#
_symmetry.space_group_name_H-M   'P 1'
#
loop_
_entity.id
_entity.type
_entity.pdbx_description
1 polymer ?
#
loop_
_entity_poly.entity_id
_entity_poly.type
_entity_poly.pdbx_seq_one_letter_code
_entity_poly.pdbx_strand_id
1 'polypeptide(L)'
;MVPVPDAAIIAIDINQEPDEKYRVLLQNQMRQIRKDAARIKKKAQTLYHLIVQKKVPVLSKRCCDYALLEMQYAKYSQQLSAKSGGC
;
A
#
# COMPACT_ATOMS: atom_id res chain seq x y z
N MET A 1 3.13 -1.02 4.87
CA MET A 1 2.41 -1.35 3.63
C MET A 1 1.23 -2.24 3.99
N VAL A 2 0.13 -2.12 3.28
CA VAL A 2 -1.11 -2.84 3.54
C VAL A 2 -1.70 -3.32 2.21
N PRO A 3 -2.34 -4.49 2.16
CA PRO A 3 -3.11 -4.90 0.99
C PRO A 3 -4.38 -4.04 0.87
N VAL A 4 -4.71 -3.58 -0.34
CA VAL A 4 -5.88 -2.73 -0.61
C VAL A 4 -6.58 -3.26 -1.86
N PRO A 5 -7.90 -3.51 -1.83
CA PRO A 5 -8.64 -3.90 -3.03
C PRO A 5 -8.74 -2.72 -3.99
N ASP A 6 -8.71 -2.99 -5.30
CA ASP A 6 -8.74 -1.93 -6.32
C ASP A 6 -9.98 -1.02 -6.19
N ALA A 7 -11.14 -1.58 -5.84
CA ALA A 7 -12.38 -0.83 -5.62
C ALA A 7 -12.30 0.16 -4.43
N ALA A 8 -11.32 0.01 -3.54
CA ALA A 8 -11.08 0.92 -2.41
C ALA A 8 -9.91 1.90 -2.67
N ILE A 9 -9.25 1.82 -3.83
CA ILE A 9 -8.16 2.73 -4.20
C ILE A 9 -8.77 4.02 -4.77
N ILE A 10 -8.46 5.14 -4.12
CA ILE A 10 -8.82 6.47 -4.62
C ILE A 10 -7.56 7.09 -5.21
N ALA A 11 -7.56 7.33 -6.51
CA ALA A 11 -6.45 7.98 -7.20
C ALA A 11 -6.41 9.47 -6.86
N ILE A 12 -5.21 10.00 -6.61
CA ILE A 12 -4.98 11.43 -6.42
C ILE A 12 -4.51 12.00 -7.76
N ASP A 13 -5.24 12.97 -8.31
CA ASP A 13 -4.77 13.76 -9.43
C ASP A 13 -3.89 14.91 -8.93
N ILE A 14 -2.58 14.68 -8.93
CA ILE A 14 -1.59 15.65 -8.45
C ILE A 14 -1.67 16.96 -9.26
N ASN A 15 -2.05 16.93 -10.54
CA ASN A 15 -2.07 18.15 -11.35
C ASN A 15 -3.21 19.10 -10.93
N GLN A 16 -4.31 18.52 -10.42
CA GLN A 16 -5.50 19.21 -9.95
C GLN A 16 -5.45 19.60 -8.47
N GLU A 17 -4.33 19.33 -7.77
CA GLU A 17 -4.14 19.76 -6.38
C GLU A 17 -4.13 21.31 -6.29
N PRO A 18 -5.07 21.94 -5.56
CA PRO A 18 -5.19 23.39 -5.49
C PRO A 18 -4.05 24.08 -4.74
N ASP A 19 -3.44 23.41 -3.75
CA ASP A 19 -2.27 23.97 -3.07
C ASP A 19 -1.02 23.78 -3.95
N GLU A 20 -0.54 24.87 -4.54
CA GLU A 20 0.63 24.87 -5.40
C GLU A 20 1.88 24.32 -4.72
N LYS A 21 2.11 24.66 -3.46
CA LYS A 21 3.30 24.19 -2.72
C LYS A 21 3.20 22.69 -2.49
N TYR A 22 2.01 22.21 -2.13
CA TYR A 22 1.79 20.78 -1.94
C TYR A 22 1.90 19.99 -3.25
N ARG A 23 1.35 20.52 -4.34
CA ARG A 23 1.48 19.95 -5.69
C ARG A 23 2.94 19.79 -6.10
N VAL A 24 3.75 20.83 -5.95
CA VAL A 24 5.20 20.78 -6.28
C VAL A 24 5.92 19.74 -5.42
N LEU A 25 5.58 19.66 -4.13
CA LEU A 25 6.13 18.63 -3.24
C LEU A 25 5.82 17.22 -3.74
N LEU A 26 4.56 16.93 -4.08
CA LEU A 26 4.12 15.62 -4.57
C LEU A 26 4.80 15.24 -5.89
N GLN A 27 4.91 16.19 -6.83
CA GLN A 27 5.60 15.96 -8.11
C GLN A 27 7.09 15.63 -7.91
N ASN A 28 7.76 16.34 -6.99
CA ASN A 28 9.15 16.07 -6.65
C ASN A 28 9.33 14.69 -5.99
N GLN A 29 8.46 14.34 -5.04
CA GLN A 29 8.45 13.01 -4.42
C GLN A 29 8.22 11.91 -5.45
N MET A 30 7.24 12.08 -6.35
CA MET A 30 6.95 11.12 -7.42
C MET A 30 8.15 10.90 -8.33
N ARG A 31 8.88 11.97 -8.68
CA ARG A 31 10.11 11.88 -9.49
C ARG A 31 11.19 11.05 -8.81
N GLN A 32 11.41 11.25 -7.50
CA GLN A 32 12.40 10.48 -6.74
C GLN A 32 11.97 9.02 -6.56
N ILE A 33 10.71 8.78 -6.23
CA ILE A 33 10.14 7.42 -6.08
C ILE A 33 10.29 6.63 -7.38
N ARG A 34 10.02 7.26 -8.55
CA ARG A 34 10.19 6.62 -9.86
C ARG A 34 11.64 6.23 -10.14
N LYS A 35 12.60 7.11 -9.81
CA LYS A 35 14.04 6.80 -9.93
C LYS A 35 14.45 5.62 -9.05
N ASP A 36 13.87 5.51 -7.86
CA ASP A 36 14.19 4.48 -6.86
C ASP A 36 13.27 3.25 -6.90
N ALA A 37 12.37 3.14 -7.88
CA ALA A 37 11.27 2.18 -7.87
C ALA A 37 11.75 0.73 -7.67
N ALA A 38 12.84 0.32 -8.33
CA ALA A 38 13.42 -1.01 -8.18
C ALA A 38 13.89 -1.28 -6.74
N ARG A 39 14.56 -0.30 -6.12
CA ARG A 39 15.05 -0.39 -4.74
C ARG A 39 13.89 -0.46 -3.74
N ILE A 40 12.85 0.33 -3.94
CA ILE A 40 11.64 0.34 -3.11
C ILE A 40 10.95 -1.04 -3.18
N LYS A 41 10.74 -1.57 -4.39
CA LYS A 41 10.14 -2.90 -4.60
C LYS A 41 10.95 -4.01 -3.93
N LYS A 42 12.29 -4.00 -4.11
CA LYS A 42 13.18 -4.98 -3.49
C LYS A 42 13.10 -4.93 -1.96
N LYS A 43 13.13 -3.73 -1.36
CA LYS A 43 13.01 -3.55 0.09
C LYS A 43 11.66 -4.04 0.62
N ALA A 44 10.55 -3.73 -0.07
CA ALA A 44 9.23 -4.18 0.31
C ALA A 44 9.12 -5.71 0.29
N GLN A 45 9.63 -6.36 -0.76
CA GLN A 45 9.69 -7.81 -0.87
C GLN A 45 10.52 -8.43 0.26
N THR A 46 11.73 -7.94 0.51
CA THR A 46 12.57 -8.46 1.60
C THR A 46 11.89 -8.29 2.96
N LEU A 47 11.35 -7.11 3.25
CA LEU A 47 10.67 -6.83 4.52
C LEU A 47 9.48 -7.77 4.74
N TYR A 48 8.67 -7.98 3.71
CA TYR A 48 7.55 -8.91 3.74
C TYR A 48 7.99 -10.32 4.16
N HIS A 49 8.97 -10.90 3.46
CA HIS A 49 9.46 -12.24 3.76
C HIS A 49 10.02 -12.35 5.18
N LEU A 50 10.77 -11.34 5.64
CA LEU A 50 11.33 -11.34 7.00
C LEU A 50 10.25 -11.36 8.08
N ILE A 51 9.14 -10.63 7.88
CA ILE A 51 8.05 -10.53 8.86
C ILE A 51 7.18 -11.78 8.83
N VAL A 52 6.80 -12.27 7.65
CA VAL A 52 5.97 -13.49 7.50
C VAL A 52 6.71 -14.71 8.05
N GLN A 53 8.01 -14.82 7.80
CA GLN A 53 8.84 -15.90 8.33
C GLN A 53 9.20 -15.70 9.82
N LYS A 54 8.75 -14.61 10.46
CA LYS A 54 9.05 -14.22 11.85
C LYS A 54 10.55 -14.24 12.19
N LYS A 55 11.41 -13.99 11.20
CA LYS A 55 12.88 -14.11 11.33
C LYS A 55 13.49 -13.01 12.19
N VAL A 56 12.81 -11.87 12.33
CA VAL A 56 13.34 -10.70 13.04
C VAL A 56 12.28 -10.14 14.01
N PRO A 57 12.28 -10.57 15.29
CA PRO A 57 11.25 -10.20 16.26
C PRO A 57 11.06 -8.69 16.45
N VAL A 58 12.14 -7.90 16.35
CA VAL A 58 12.09 -6.43 16.47
C VAL A 58 11.31 -5.80 15.31
N LEU A 59 11.46 -6.33 14.09
CA LEU A 59 10.73 -5.84 12.92
C LEU A 59 9.25 -6.24 13.00
N SER A 60 8.95 -7.45 13.46
CA SER A 60 7.57 -7.91 13.66
C SER A 60 6.78 -7.03 14.65
N LYS A 61 7.44 -6.40 15.65
CA LYS A 61 6.78 -5.46 16.57
C LYS A 61 6.52 -4.07 15.98
N ARG A 62 7.33 -3.65 15.01
CA ARG A 62 7.26 -2.29 14.41
C ARG A 62 6.44 -2.26 13.11
N CYS A 63 6.25 -3.40 12.49
CA CYS A 63 5.54 -3.52 11.22
C CYS A 63 4.16 -4.14 11.43
N CYS A 64 3.30 -3.96 10.43
CA CYS A 64 1.99 -4.57 10.43
C CYS A 64 2.10 -6.10 10.37
N ASP A 65 1.15 -6.79 11.00
CA ASP A 65 0.98 -8.23 10.80
C ASP A 65 0.40 -8.49 9.40
N TYR A 66 1.28 -8.81 8.45
CA TYR A 66 0.89 -9.03 7.07
C TYR A 66 -0.05 -10.23 6.89
N ALA A 67 0.15 -11.30 7.66
CA ALA A 67 -0.71 -12.48 7.58
C ALA A 67 -2.14 -12.17 8.03
N LEU A 68 -2.28 -11.40 9.13
CA LEU A 68 -3.59 -10.93 9.58
C LEU A 68 -4.23 -9.98 8.56
N LEU A 69 -3.47 -9.03 8.01
CA LEU A 69 -3.99 -8.09 7.02
C LEU A 69 -4.47 -8.78 5.74
N GLU A 70 -3.77 -9.79 5.25
CA GLU A 70 -4.17 -10.56 4.06
C GLU A 70 -5.44 -11.37 4.30
N MET A 71 -5.59 -11.94 5.50
CA MET A 71 -6.83 -12.62 5.89
C MET A 71 -8.02 -11.66 5.91
N GLN A 72 -7.84 -10.46 6.47
CA GLN A 72 -8.91 -9.46 6.52
C GLN A 72 -9.20 -8.85 5.15
N TYR A 73 -8.18 -8.66 4.32
CA TYR A 73 -8.32 -8.28 2.93
C TYR A 73 -9.23 -9.26 2.17
N ALA A 74 -8.99 -10.57 2.30
CA ALA A 74 -9.82 -11.57 1.62
C ALA A 74 -11.30 -11.48 2.02
N LYS A 75 -11.57 -11.31 3.32
CA LYS A 75 -12.94 -11.13 3.84
C LYS A 75 -13.59 -9.86 3.31
N TYR A 76 -12.86 -8.76 3.32
CA TYR A 76 -13.37 -7.47 2.85
C TYR A 76 -13.62 -7.48 1.34
N SER A 77 -12.74 -8.08 0.55
CA SER A 77 -12.91 -8.26 -0.90
C SER A 77 -14.15 -9.08 -1.24
N GLN A 78 -14.47 -10.12 -0.45
CA GLN A 78 -15.72 -10.89 -0.61
C GLN A 78 -16.96 -10.06 -0.28
N GLN A 79 -16.90 -9.18 0.73
CA GLN A 79 -18.00 -8.28 1.05
C GLN A 79 -18.21 -7.20 -0.02
N LEU A 80 -17.13 -6.73 -0.66
CA LEU A 80 -17.21 -5.79 -1.77
C LEU A 80 -17.93 -6.41 -2.97
N SER A 81 -17.58 -7.65 -3.36
CA SER A 81 -18.25 -8.33 -4.49
C SER A 81 -19.72 -8.64 -4.21
N ALA A 82 -20.08 -8.97 -2.97
CA ALA A 82 -21.47 -9.20 -2.57
C ALA A 82 -22.34 -7.94 -2.65
N LYS A 83 -21.75 -6.75 -2.50
CA LYS A 83 -22.48 -5.47 -2.60
C LYS A 83 -22.68 -4.98 -4.04
N SER A 84 -21.91 -5.48 -5.01
CA SER A 84 -22.01 -5.10 -6.42
C SER A 84 -23.10 -5.85 -7.19
N GLY A 85 -23.70 -6.90 -6.60
CA GLY A 85 -24.74 -7.73 -7.23
C GLY A 85 -26.17 -7.44 -6.79
N GLY A 86 -26.42 -6.30 -6.15
CA GLY A 86 -27.73 -5.92 -5.61
C GLY A 86 -28.16 -4.52 -6.03
N CYS A 87 -28.55 -4.37 -7.30
CA CYS A 87 -29.63 -3.53 -7.84
C CYS A 87 -29.61 -3.59 -9.37
#